data_AF-A0A399EW78-F1
#
_entry.id   AF-A0A399EW78-F1
#
_cell.length_a   1.000
_cell.length_b   1.000
_cell.length_c   1.000
_cell.angle_alpha   90.00
_cell.angle_beta   90.00
_cell.angle_gamma   90.00
#
_symmetry.space_group_name_H-M   'P 1'
#
loop_
_entity.id
_entity.type
_entity.pdbx_description
1 polymer ?
#
loop_
_entity_poly.entity_id
_entity_poly.type
_entity_poly.pdbx_seq_one_letter_code
_entity_poly.pdbx_strand_id
1 'polypeptide(L)'
;MAKQSGVPSPRASGATLTQVMACRLEPGCNEVMTLTYRYLPDLHREAAVQPDGILSRVLHNEGGVRTVIFAFDAGQELTEHTASRPAIVQILSGTGTLKLGADELEARPGTWVYMPAGLVHAIRAESPLILLLTLLPKE
;
A
#
# COMPACT_ATOMS: atom_id res chain seq x y z
N MET A 1 -39.21 -0.73 3.00
CA MET A 1 -38.27 -1.76 3.53
C MET A 1 -37.69 -2.54 2.36
N ALA A 2 -36.58 -2.10 1.79
CA ALA A 2 -35.90 -2.80 0.69
C ALA A 2 -34.88 -3.78 1.29
N LYS A 3 -35.06 -5.08 1.04
CA LYS A 3 -34.14 -6.12 1.46
C LYS A 3 -32.80 -5.93 0.74
N GLN A 4 -31.74 -5.63 1.50
CA GLN A 4 -30.36 -5.74 1.02
C GLN A 4 -30.05 -7.23 0.83
N SER A 5 -29.91 -7.66 -0.42
CA SER A 5 -29.53 -9.02 -0.77
C SER A 5 -28.01 -9.19 -0.62
N GLY A 6 -27.62 -9.96 0.40
CA GLY A 6 -26.40 -10.77 0.42
C GLY A 6 -25.06 -10.03 0.29
N VAL A 7 -24.50 -9.60 1.42
CA VAL A 7 -23.06 -9.34 1.51
C VAL A 7 -22.34 -10.70 1.39
N PRO A 8 -21.48 -10.92 0.39
CA PRO A 8 -20.68 -12.13 0.34
C PRO A 8 -19.65 -12.10 1.48
N SER A 9 -19.61 -13.17 2.27
CA SER A 9 -18.56 -13.41 3.27
C SER A 9 -17.20 -13.48 2.56
N PRO A 10 -16.18 -12.68 2.95
CA PRO A 10 -14.92 -12.65 2.24
C PRO A 10 -14.12 -13.91 2.56
N ARG A 11 -14.00 -14.79 1.55
CA ARG A 11 -13.00 -15.86 1.55
C ARG A 11 -11.60 -15.24 1.53
N ALA A 12 -10.71 -15.83 2.33
CA ALA A 12 -9.35 -15.39 2.55
C ALA A 12 -8.47 -15.48 1.30
N SER A 13 -8.42 -14.40 0.51
CA SER A 13 -7.33 -14.01 -0.40
C SER A 13 -7.71 -12.65 -0.97
N GLY A 14 -6.77 -11.71 -1.06
CA GLY A 14 -7.03 -10.39 -1.67
C GLY A 14 -7.72 -10.53 -3.02
N ALA A 15 -8.90 -9.93 -3.17
CA ALA A 15 -9.75 -10.11 -4.34
C ALA A 15 -9.98 -8.77 -5.05
N THR A 16 -9.90 -8.79 -6.39
CA THR A 16 -10.51 -7.75 -7.21
C THR A 16 -12.00 -8.02 -7.24
N LEU A 17 -12.78 -7.10 -6.69
CA LEU A 17 -14.22 -7.19 -6.60
C LEU A 17 -14.84 -6.22 -7.60
N THR A 18 -15.95 -6.63 -8.19
CA THR A 18 -16.67 -5.85 -9.17
C THR A 18 -18.07 -5.61 -8.63
N GLN A 19 -18.41 -4.34 -8.39
CA GLN A 19 -19.75 -3.94 -8.02
C GLN A 19 -20.46 -3.36 -9.23
N VAL A 20 -21.59 -3.96 -9.56
CA VAL A 20 -22.50 -3.48 -10.59
C VAL A 20 -23.46 -2.50 -9.95
N MET A 21 -23.39 -1.22 -10.33
CA MET A 21 -24.38 -0.22 -9.93
C MET A 21 -25.27 0.08 -11.14
N ALA A 22 -26.54 -0.32 -11.06
CA ALA A 22 -27.55 0.12 -12.01
C ALA A 22 -27.91 1.58 -11.67
N CYS A 23 -27.55 2.50 -12.56
CA CYS A 23 -27.95 3.89 -12.46
C CYS A 23 -29.47 3.96 -12.73
N ARG A 24 -30.30 4.23 -11.71
CA ARG A 24 -31.71 4.63 -11.95
C ARG A 24 -31.74 6.14 -12.22
N LEU A 25 -31.24 6.55 -13.37
CA LEU A 25 -31.52 7.88 -13.91
C LEU A 25 -32.31 7.67 -15.20
N GLU A 26 -33.61 7.97 -15.12
CA GLU A 26 -34.60 8.03 -16.20
C GLU A 26 -34.99 6.71 -16.93
N PRO A 27 -36.29 6.55 -17.29
CA PRO A 27 -36.74 5.42 -18.09
C PRO A 27 -36.16 5.50 -19.51
N GLY A 28 -35.21 4.62 -19.83
CA GLY A 28 -34.62 4.48 -21.17
C GLY A 28 -33.11 4.30 -21.21
N CYS A 29 -32.39 4.56 -20.11
CA CYS A 29 -30.95 4.35 -20.05
C CYS A 29 -30.63 3.00 -19.41
N ASN A 30 -30.23 2.01 -20.24
CA ASN A 30 -29.77 0.71 -19.73
C ASN A 30 -28.24 0.72 -19.56
N GLU A 31 -27.71 1.74 -18.89
CA GLU A 31 -26.27 1.86 -18.65
C GLU A 31 -25.91 1.28 -17.27
N VAL A 32 -25.25 0.12 -17.33
CA VAL A 32 -24.78 -0.62 -16.17
C VAL A 32 -23.35 -0.16 -15.88
N MET A 33 -23.18 0.72 -14.88
CA MET A 33 -21.85 1.11 -14.45
C MET A 33 -21.23 0.02 -13.58
N THR A 34 -20.04 -0.41 -13.98
CA THR A 34 -19.29 -1.43 -13.29
C THR A 34 -18.12 -0.77 -12.57
N LEU A 35 -18.14 -0.77 -11.24
CA LEU A 35 -17.07 -0.27 -10.39
C LEU A 35 -16.18 -1.43 -9.97
N THR A 36 -14.93 -1.41 -10.40
CA THR A 36 -13.93 -2.39 -9.98
C THR A 36 -13.12 -1.80 -8.83
N TYR A 37 -13.01 -2.54 -7.74
CA TYR A 37 -12.18 -2.17 -6.59
C TYR A 37 -11.36 -3.37 -6.11
N ARG A 38 -10.26 -3.08 -5.41
CA ARG A 38 -9.40 -4.11 -4.81
C ARG A 38 -9.61 -4.11 -3.30
N TYR A 39 -9.88 -5.28 -2.74
CA TYR A 39 -10.01 -5.47 -1.31
C TYR A 39 -8.93 -6.42 -0.79
N LEU A 40 -8.07 -5.89 0.09
CA LEU A 40 -7.02 -6.62 0.79
C LEU A 40 -7.34 -6.57 2.28
N PRO A 41 -7.89 -7.64 2.88
CA PRO A 41 -8.36 -7.61 4.27
C PRO A 41 -7.23 -7.53 5.29
N ASP A 42 -6.01 -7.92 4.92
CA ASP A 42 -4.84 -7.91 5.78
C ASP A 42 -3.57 -7.72 4.94
N LEU A 43 -2.95 -6.55 5.06
CA LEU A 43 -1.74 -6.21 4.31
C LEU A 43 -0.53 -7.06 4.72
N HIS A 44 -0.46 -7.59 5.94
CA HIS A 44 0.67 -8.42 6.38
C HIS A 44 0.81 -9.71 5.57
N ARG A 45 -0.29 -10.17 4.96
CA ARG A 45 -0.31 -11.37 4.11
C ARG A 45 0.16 -11.10 2.68
N GLU A 46 0.31 -9.83 2.32
CA GLU A 46 0.73 -9.43 0.98
C GLU A 46 2.25 -9.38 0.81
N ALA A 47 3.00 -9.45 1.90
CA ALA A 47 4.45 -9.52 1.87
C ALA A 47 4.96 -10.46 2.97
N ALA A 48 5.51 -11.60 2.57
CA ALA A 48 6.20 -12.50 3.49
C ALA A 48 7.68 -12.11 3.56
N VAL A 49 8.20 -11.97 4.78
CA VAL A 49 9.64 -11.76 5.01
C VAL A 49 10.40 -12.96 4.48
N GLN A 50 11.41 -12.70 3.66
CA GLN A 50 12.30 -13.72 3.11
C GLN A 50 13.60 -13.71 3.91
N PRO A 51 14.17 -14.88 4.28
CA PRO A 51 15.45 -14.94 4.97
C PRO A 51 16.53 -14.18 4.20
N ASP A 52 17.28 -13.34 4.91
CA ASP A 52 18.39 -12.55 4.38
C ASP A 52 18.02 -11.69 3.15
N GLY A 53 16.76 -11.23 3.06
CA GLY A 53 16.26 -10.59 1.86
C GLY A 53 15.22 -9.49 2.07
N ILE A 54 14.97 -8.77 0.97
CA ILE A 54 13.93 -7.75 0.86
C ILE A 54 12.96 -8.17 -0.23
N LEU A 55 11.70 -8.39 0.13
CA LEU A 55 10.60 -8.59 -0.81
C LEU A 55 9.95 -7.24 -1.13
N SER A 56 9.62 -7.00 -2.40
CA SER A 56 8.74 -5.91 -2.81
C SER A 56 7.60 -6.42 -3.68
N ARG A 57 6.38 -5.96 -3.43
CA ARG A 57 5.18 -6.32 -4.21
C ARG A 57 4.35 -5.09 -4.52
N VAL A 58 4.01 -4.89 -5.79
CA VAL A 58 3.09 -3.83 -6.21
C VAL A 58 1.66 -4.26 -5.92
N LEU A 59 0.94 -3.49 -5.11
CA LEU A 59 -0.48 -3.72 -4.77
C LEU A 59 -1.42 -2.94 -5.71
N HIS A 60 -1.01 -1.76 -6.14
CA HIS A 60 -1.77 -0.90 -7.05
C HIS A 60 -0.81 -0.05 -7.90
N ASN A 61 -1.19 0.23 -9.14
CA ASN A 61 -0.41 1.05 -10.08
C ASN A 61 -1.31 1.61 -11.18
N GLU A 62 -2.09 2.63 -10.87
CA GLU A 62 -3.00 3.30 -11.81
C GLU A 62 -3.20 4.76 -11.41
N GLY A 63 -3.64 5.62 -12.34
CA GLY A 63 -3.98 7.02 -12.03
C GLY A 63 -2.81 7.85 -11.51
N GLY A 64 -1.58 7.43 -11.79
CA GLY A 64 -0.39 8.04 -11.21
C GLY A 64 -0.20 7.71 -9.73
N VAL A 65 -0.96 6.80 -9.12
CA VAL A 65 -0.73 6.30 -7.76
C VAL A 65 -0.10 4.90 -7.85
N ARG A 66 1.02 4.69 -7.17
CA ARG A 66 1.64 3.36 -7.07
C ARG A 66 1.82 2.98 -5.61
N THR A 67 1.16 1.91 -5.20
CA THR A 67 1.25 1.36 -3.86
C THR A 67 2.08 0.08 -3.89
N VAL A 68 3.13 0.01 -3.10
CA VAL A 68 4.07 -1.10 -2.99
C VAL A 68 4.18 -1.50 -1.52
N ILE A 69 4.04 -2.78 -1.23
CA ILE A 69 4.35 -3.32 0.10
C ILE A 69 5.75 -3.93 0.07
N PHE A 70 6.52 -3.68 1.12
CA PHE A 70 7.84 -4.24 1.32
C PHE A 70 7.88 -5.10 2.59
N ALA A 71 8.65 -6.18 2.56
CA ALA A 71 9.00 -6.97 3.73
C ALA A 71 10.51 -7.18 3.77
N PHE A 72 11.12 -6.78 4.87
CA PHE A 72 12.54 -6.85 5.14
C PHE A 72 12.80 -7.90 6.20
N ASP A 73 13.86 -8.68 6.03
CA ASP A 73 14.45 -9.40 7.17
C ASP A 73 15.24 -8.45 8.06
N ALA A 74 15.52 -8.87 9.30
CA ALA A 74 16.34 -8.10 10.22
C ALA A 74 17.73 -7.81 9.63
N GLY A 75 18.20 -6.58 9.79
CA GLY A 75 19.50 -6.11 9.30
C GLY A 75 19.51 -5.70 7.82
N GLN A 76 18.44 -5.98 7.06
CA GLN A 76 18.31 -5.55 5.66
C GLN A 76 18.01 -4.06 5.56
N GLU A 77 18.43 -3.45 4.46
CA GLU A 77 18.23 -2.02 4.24
C GLU A 77 17.99 -1.66 2.77
N LEU A 78 17.21 -0.61 2.56
CA LEU A 78 17.30 0.21 1.37
C LEU A 78 18.29 1.32 1.67
N THR A 79 19.47 1.22 1.05
CA THR A 79 20.53 2.22 1.15
C THR A 79 20.05 3.58 0.65
N GLU A 80 20.83 4.61 0.96
CA GLU A 80 20.50 5.99 0.65
C GLU A 80 20.19 6.20 -0.84
N HIS A 81 18.99 6.72 -1.14
CA HIS A 81 18.54 7.01 -2.49
C HIS A 81 17.52 8.17 -2.50
N THR A 82 17.03 8.53 -3.68
CA THR A 82 15.98 9.54 -3.89
C THR A 82 14.86 8.98 -4.76
N ALA A 83 13.66 9.54 -4.61
CA ALA A 83 12.53 9.27 -5.48
C ALA A 83 12.18 10.52 -6.29
N SER A 84 11.87 10.35 -7.58
CA SER A 84 11.49 11.46 -8.48
C SER A 84 10.06 11.97 -8.28
N ARG A 85 9.31 11.35 -7.37
CA ARG A 85 7.90 11.63 -7.07
C ARG A 85 7.71 11.66 -5.56
N PRO A 86 6.73 12.42 -5.04
CA PRO A 86 6.40 12.38 -3.62
C PRO A 86 5.97 10.98 -3.19
N ALA A 87 6.31 10.61 -1.97
CA ALA A 87 6.10 9.28 -1.42
C ALA A 87 5.55 9.35 0.00
N ILE A 88 4.70 8.40 0.35
CA ILE A 88 4.25 8.16 1.72
C ILE A 88 4.77 6.79 2.14
N VAL A 89 5.41 6.70 3.30
CA VAL A 89 5.80 5.44 3.95
C VAL A 89 4.96 5.26 5.21
N GLN A 90 4.39 4.07 5.37
CA GLN A 90 3.70 3.66 6.60
C GLN A 90 4.27 2.33 7.08
N ILE A 91 4.71 2.28 8.34
CA ILE A 91 5.21 1.05 8.97
C ILE A 91 4.02 0.25 9.50
N LEU A 92 3.90 -0.99 9.05
CA LEU A 92 2.79 -1.90 9.41
C LEU A 92 3.17 -2.81 10.58
N SER A 93 4.39 -3.36 10.57
CA SER A 93 4.90 -4.24 11.63
C SER A 93 6.42 -4.18 11.70
N GLY A 94 7.00 -4.60 12.84
CA GLY A 94 8.44 -4.59 13.06
C GLY A 94 8.99 -3.22 13.44
N THR A 95 10.31 -3.14 13.54
CA THR A 95 11.05 -1.94 13.95
C THR A 95 12.26 -1.71 13.06
N GLY A 96 12.68 -0.46 12.98
CA GLY A 96 13.84 -0.07 12.19
C GLY A 96 14.16 1.41 12.33
N THR A 97 14.96 1.90 11.40
CA THR A 97 15.40 3.29 11.35
C THR A 97 15.09 3.88 9.98
N LEU A 98 14.57 5.10 9.97
CA LEU A 98 14.36 5.92 8.79
C LEU A 98 15.38 7.05 8.79
N LYS A 99 16.18 7.13 7.73
CA LYS A 99 17.00 8.30 7.46
C LYS A 99 16.24 9.20 6.48
N LEU A 100 16.03 10.46 6.84
CA LEU A 100 15.30 11.46 6.06
C LEU A 100 16.16 12.73 5.96
N GLY A 101 17.02 12.79 4.94
CA GLY A 101 18.04 13.81 4.84
C GLY A 101 19.05 13.71 6.00
N ALA A 102 19.07 14.72 6.86
CA ALA A 102 19.94 14.75 8.04
C ALA A 102 19.32 14.08 9.27
N ASP A 103 18.00 13.83 9.25
CA ASP A 103 17.28 13.26 10.38
C ASP A 103 17.36 11.73 10.38
N GLU A 104 17.48 11.16 11.57
CA GLU A 104 17.44 9.72 11.81
C GLU A 104 16.35 9.45 12.86
N LEU A 105 15.32 8.69 12.47
CA LEU A 105 14.09 8.52 13.25
C LEU A 105 13.74 7.03 13.40
N GLU A 106 13.15 6.68 14.54
CA GLU A 106 12.65 5.33 14.79
C GLU A 106 11.42 5.00 13.91
N ALA A 107 11.48 3.88 13.20
CA ALA A 107 10.34 3.25 12.55
C ALA A 107 9.75 2.18 13.48
N ARG A 108 8.47 2.32 13.80
CA ARG A 108 7.69 1.35 14.58
C ARG A 108 6.27 1.25 14.00
N PRO A 109 5.47 0.23 14.36
CA PRO A 109 4.12 0.08 13.80
C PRO A 109 3.29 1.34 14.04
N GLY A 110 2.68 1.86 12.97
CA GLY A 110 1.94 3.12 13.00
C GLY A 110 2.76 4.37 12.66
N THR A 111 4.09 4.28 12.52
CA THR A 111 4.91 5.37 11.96
C THR A 111 4.43 5.68 10.54
N TRP A 112 4.22 6.96 10.24
CA TRP A 112 3.78 7.47 8.95
C TRP A 112 4.62 8.68 8.57
N VAL A 113 5.13 8.70 7.34
CA VAL A 113 6.03 9.74 6.83
C VAL A 113 5.61 10.12 5.42
N TYR A 114 5.49 11.43 5.19
CA TYR A 114 5.46 12.00 3.85
C TYR A 114 6.87 12.47 3.46
N MET A 115 7.28 12.11 2.24
CA MET A 115 8.57 12.48 1.66
C MET A 115 8.32 13.23 0.35
N PRO A 116 8.74 14.51 0.23
CA PRO A 116 8.66 15.22 -1.04
C PRO A 116 9.59 14.59 -2.07
N ALA A 117 9.32 14.87 -3.36
CA ALA A 117 10.19 14.42 -4.44
C ALA A 117 11.63 14.94 -4.22
N GLY A 118 12.61 14.08 -4.45
CA GLY A 118 14.03 14.41 -4.30
C GLY A 118 14.57 14.37 -2.86
N LEU A 119 13.73 14.11 -1.84
CA LEU A 119 14.24 13.88 -0.49
C LEU A 119 15.16 12.66 -0.50
N VAL A 120 16.39 12.82 -0.01
CA VAL A 120 17.34 11.73 0.20
C VAL A 120 16.88 10.91 1.41
N HIS A 121 16.74 9.60 1.26
CA HIS A 121 16.24 8.73 2.33
C HIS A 121 16.85 7.34 2.31
N ALA A 122 16.83 6.69 3.47
CA ALA A 122 17.22 5.28 3.66
C ALA A 122 16.30 4.62 4.69
N ILE A 123 16.16 3.29 4.61
CA ILE A 123 15.36 2.50 5.54
C ILE A 123 16.19 1.30 5.96
N ARG A 124 16.38 1.10 7.27
CA ARG A 124 17.07 -0.06 7.82
C ARG A 124 16.15 -0.82 8.75
N ALA A 125 16.01 -2.12 8.55
CA ALA A 125 15.22 -2.99 9.41
C ALA A 125 16.08 -3.46 10.60
N GLU A 126 15.62 -3.22 11.83
CA GLU A 126 16.24 -3.76 13.04
C GLU A 126 15.63 -5.11 13.43
N SER A 127 14.34 -5.29 13.13
CA SER A 127 13.62 -6.55 13.21
C SER A 127 12.89 -6.81 11.88
N PRO A 128 12.28 -7.98 11.65
CA PRO A 128 11.48 -8.21 10.45
C PRO A 128 10.42 -7.11 10.28
N LEU A 129 10.59 -6.30 9.24
CA LEU A 129 9.88 -5.02 9.05
C LEU A 129 8.97 -5.11 7.84
N ILE A 130 7.70 -4.76 8.00
CA ILE A 130 6.75 -4.61 6.88
C ILE A 130 6.34 -3.15 6.79
N LEU A 131 6.43 -2.57 5.59
CA LEU A 131 6.00 -1.21 5.32
C LEU A 131 5.23 -1.10 4.02
N LEU A 132 4.35 -0.11 3.96
CA LEU A 132 3.60 0.28 2.78
C LEU A 132 4.17 1.59 2.23
N LEU A 133 4.61 1.56 0.99
CA LEU A 133 5.01 2.73 0.20
C LEU A 133 3.89 3.12 -0.74
N THR A 134 3.48 4.39 -0.74
CA THR A 134 2.58 4.97 -1.73
C THR A 134 3.27 6.11 -2.45
N LEU A 135 3.60 5.91 -3.71
CA LEU A 135 4.08 6.96 -4.60
C LEU A 135 2.89 7.73 -5.17
N LEU A 136 2.91 9.04 -4.99
CA LEU A 136 1.88 9.96 -5.46
C LEU A 136 2.18 10.42 -6.89
N PRO A 137 1.17 10.90 -7.64
CA PRO A 137 1.37 11.46 -8.97
C PRO A 137 2.45 12.56 -8.94
N LYS A 138 3.13 12.74 -10.08
CA LYS A 138 3.98 13.91 -10.26
C LYS A 138 3.07 15.14 -10.38
N GLU A 139 3.38 16.20 -9.65
CA GLU A 139 2.73 17.51 -9.84
C GLU A 139 2.94 18.06 -11.26
#